data_AF-A0A9W8D8Y7-F1
#
_entry.id   AF-A0A9W8D8Y7-F1
#
_cell.length_a   1.000
_cell.length_b   1.000
_cell.length_c   1.000
_cell.angle_alpha   90.00
_cell.angle_beta   90.00
_cell.angle_gamma   90.00
#
_symmetry.space_group_name_H-M   'P 1'
#
loop_
_entity.id
_entity.type
_entity.pdbx_description
1 polymer ?
#
loop_
_entity_poly.entity_id
_entity_poly.type
_entity_poly.pdbx_seq_one_letter_code
_entity_poly.pdbx_strand_id
1 'polypeptide(L)'
;MSDYFSAATAVNDSANPSCQDIEDGLAEVVANIGSYASQVDRCASILLQRFVYTDSDRCSPKATSLALGILKVLGRQMSDGGEIATQRAISGLLELANTSYVLPENASSMTYASDICCDALTCIANAMLLNPECRGYAAEHQCIDTIVIILDAIGNDSSLTFLCARCLFLLLNTMECAQYCVEQHRLQDVLGQIANTFLSRDAVSTSGKFTSQQVLTEILKAAMGLCTYTLKCIHEDKRLSDNLVLDDSFPPDKAVEFILLLKVALDTLDKAPLEDHHLASSTKQAVAIVMNFSTIEPQAIRDIWLPKDHMWKHVDTIFGLFKDIVYHVVDTFSDDNNLPSVIADSYQAELTPLMLVLVRLVSEHPDVREHLFFKVYSKDAIDFAVLPENRPGMAAKLVRLMRSPDSGPFPVSTITGDLLLALLGNDIRQFILTVGYGNAAGYMVARQIEIPADIIEQVRESSSESDAVNPVTGRYWSQDDTNQELANMTDEEKEREAERLFVLFERLNKTGIIKTANPVRAAAESGRFEELDDCN
;
A
#
# COMPACT_ATOMS: atom_id res chain seq x y z
N MET A 1 -11.39 -11.25 -51.88
CA MET A 1 -11.09 -9.85 -51.52
C MET A 1 -9.62 -9.78 -51.20
N SER A 2 -8.90 -8.78 -51.71
CA SER A 2 -7.50 -8.57 -51.31
C SER A 2 -7.50 -8.07 -49.86
N ASP A 3 -6.74 -8.72 -48.99
CA ASP A 3 -6.47 -8.25 -47.62
C ASP A 3 -6.12 -6.75 -47.63
N TYR A 4 -6.71 -5.97 -46.71
CA TYR A 4 -6.53 -4.52 -46.61
C TYR A 4 -5.05 -4.11 -46.62
N PHE A 5 -4.17 -4.83 -45.92
CA PHE A 5 -2.74 -4.49 -45.90
C PHE A 5 -2.05 -4.77 -47.23
N SER A 6 -2.46 -5.85 -47.91
CA SER A 6 -2.02 -6.16 -49.26
C SER A 6 -2.48 -5.10 -50.27
N ALA A 7 -3.72 -4.63 -50.15
CA ALA A 7 -4.27 -3.55 -50.96
C ALA A 7 -3.62 -2.19 -50.65
N ALA A 8 -3.41 -1.86 -49.37
CA ALA A 8 -2.80 -0.61 -48.92
C ALA A 8 -1.37 -0.43 -49.45
N THR A 9 -0.62 -1.52 -49.63
CA THR A 9 0.70 -1.49 -50.27
C THR A 9 0.69 -1.32 -51.80
N ALA A 10 -0.44 -1.58 -52.45
CA ALA A 10 -0.58 -1.46 -53.92
C ALA A 10 -1.02 -0.04 -54.38
N VAL A 11 -1.38 0.86 -53.47
CA VAL A 11 -1.91 2.21 -53.78
C VAL A 11 -0.84 3.22 -54.24
N ASN A 12 0.23 2.75 -54.89
CA ASN A 12 1.03 3.62 -55.76
C ASN A 12 0.52 3.65 -57.21
N ASP A 13 -0.46 2.82 -57.59
CA ASP A 13 -0.98 2.78 -58.96
C ASP A 13 -2.53 2.78 -59.07
N SER A 14 -3.06 3.95 -59.44
CA SER A 14 -4.21 4.18 -60.35
C SER A 14 -5.68 4.01 -59.92
N ALA A 15 -6.03 3.56 -58.70
CA ALA A 15 -7.42 3.65 -58.21
C ALA A 15 -7.47 3.89 -56.70
N ASN A 16 -7.96 5.07 -56.27
CA ASN A 16 -8.22 5.33 -54.86
C ASN A 16 -9.41 4.47 -54.41
N PRO A 17 -9.25 3.56 -53.42
CA PRO A 17 -10.35 2.76 -52.90
C PRO A 17 -11.42 3.66 -52.27
N SER A 18 -12.70 3.26 -52.35
CA SER A 18 -13.78 4.03 -51.72
C SER A 18 -13.73 3.87 -50.19
N CYS A 19 -14.35 4.80 -49.43
CA CYS A 19 -14.39 4.67 -47.96
C CYS A 19 -15.08 3.39 -47.49
N GLN A 20 -16.09 2.91 -48.22
CA GLN A 20 -16.76 1.65 -47.91
C GLN A 20 -15.81 0.45 -48.08
N ASP A 21 -15.01 0.44 -49.14
CA ASP A 21 -14.03 -0.63 -49.38
C ASP A 21 -12.96 -0.68 -48.29
N ILE A 22 -12.54 0.49 -47.78
CA ILE A 22 -11.60 0.60 -46.67
C ILE A 22 -12.21 0.07 -45.37
N GLU A 23 -13.45 0.46 -45.06
CA GLU A 23 -14.15 -0.02 -43.86
C GLU A 23 -14.36 -1.54 -43.89
N ASP A 24 -14.79 -2.08 -45.03
CA ASP A 24 -15.04 -3.51 -45.18
C ASP A 24 -13.73 -4.31 -45.11
N GLY A 25 -12.65 -3.80 -45.71
CA GLY A 25 -11.32 -4.39 -45.61
C GLY A 25 -10.77 -4.39 -44.18
N LEU A 26 -10.92 -3.29 -43.44
CA LEU A 26 -10.52 -3.23 -42.03
C LEU A 26 -11.37 -4.16 -41.16
N ALA A 27 -12.67 -4.28 -41.42
CA ALA A 27 -13.54 -5.21 -40.71
C ALA A 27 -13.13 -6.69 -40.95
N GLU A 28 -12.73 -7.04 -42.17
CA GLU A 28 -12.19 -8.37 -42.49
C GLU A 28 -10.87 -8.64 -41.73
N VAL A 29 -10.01 -7.63 -41.61
CA VAL A 29 -8.78 -7.72 -40.80
C VAL A 29 -9.12 -7.94 -39.33
N VAL A 30 -10.06 -7.19 -38.74
CA VAL A 30 -10.49 -7.38 -37.34
C VAL A 30 -10.93 -8.83 -37.09
N ALA A 31 -11.68 -9.42 -38.01
CA ALA A 31 -12.14 -10.80 -37.91
C ALA A 31 -11.00 -11.84 -37.97
N ASN A 32 -9.88 -11.50 -38.64
CA ASN A 32 -8.76 -12.40 -38.89
C ASN A 32 -7.43 -11.89 -38.30
N ILE A 33 -7.45 -11.04 -37.26
CA ILE A 33 -6.26 -10.36 -36.72
C ILE A 33 -5.10 -11.32 -36.41
N GLY A 34 -5.40 -12.55 -35.97
CA GLY A 34 -4.39 -13.56 -35.64
C GLY A 34 -3.47 -13.95 -36.80
N SER A 35 -3.91 -13.80 -38.06
CA SER A 35 -3.06 -14.09 -39.22
C SER A 35 -1.95 -13.05 -39.44
N TYR A 36 -2.03 -11.88 -38.80
CA TYR A 36 -1.08 -10.77 -38.96
C TYR A 36 -0.06 -10.68 -37.82
N ALA A 37 -0.05 -11.65 -36.89
CA ALA A 37 0.87 -11.67 -35.75
C ALA A 37 2.37 -11.72 -36.14
N SER A 38 2.70 -12.16 -37.35
CA SER A 38 4.07 -12.18 -37.88
C SER A 38 4.48 -10.89 -38.60
N GLN A 39 3.56 -9.93 -38.79
CA GLN A 39 3.77 -8.69 -39.55
C GLN A 39 3.34 -7.46 -38.76
N VAL A 40 3.41 -7.52 -37.43
CA VAL A 40 2.90 -6.51 -36.49
C VAL A 40 3.43 -5.11 -36.81
N ASP A 41 4.75 -4.94 -36.96
CA ASP A 41 5.36 -3.63 -37.23
C ASP A 41 4.91 -3.05 -38.56
N ARG A 42 4.88 -3.87 -39.61
CA ARG A 42 4.42 -3.45 -40.94
C ARG A 42 2.97 -2.99 -40.90
N CYS A 43 2.10 -3.76 -40.27
CA CYS A 43 0.69 -3.41 -40.11
C CYS A 43 0.52 -2.14 -39.29
N ALA A 44 1.24 -2.00 -38.17
CA ALA A 44 1.21 -0.82 -37.31
C ALA A 44 1.67 0.44 -38.06
N SER A 45 2.77 0.38 -38.81
CA SER A 45 3.30 1.50 -39.61
C SER A 45 2.28 2.00 -40.63
N ILE A 46 1.60 1.08 -41.35
CA ILE A 46 0.54 1.44 -42.31
C ILE A 46 -0.65 2.12 -41.61
N LEU A 47 -1.08 1.59 -40.47
CA LEU A 47 -2.21 2.16 -39.72
C LEU A 47 -1.87 3.54 -39.14
N LEU A 48 -0.69 3.70 -38.55
CA LEU A 48 -0.22 4.97 -38.01
C LEU A 48 -0.12 6.03 -39.10
N GLN A 49 0.48 5.69 -40.25
CA GLN A 49 0.66 6.63 -41.35
C GLN A 49 -0.67 7.15 -41.91
N ARG A 50 -1.65 6.26 -42.09
CA ARG A 50 -2.94 6.60 -42.74
C ARG A 50 -4.01 7.15 -41.79
N PHE A 51 -4.04 6.69 -40.54
CA PHE A 51 -5.13 7.03 -39.61
C PHE A 51 -4.70 7.93 -38.47
N VAL A 52 -3.40 8.02 -38.17
CA VAL A 52 -2.89 8.83 -37.05
C VAL A 52 -2.19 10.09 -37.56
N TYR A 53 -1.21 9.98 -38.45
CA TYR A 53 -0.35 11.11 -38.82
C TYR A 53 -0.91 12.04 -39.90
N THR A 54 -1.92 11.62 -40.66
CA THR A 54 -2.45 12.39 -41.77
C THR A 54 -3.95 12.55 -41.62
N ASP A 55 -4.43 13.79 -41.65
CA ASP A 55 -5.88 14.07 -41.64
C ASP A 55 -6.51 13.77 -43.02
N SER A 56 -5.73 13.90 -44.09
CA SER A 56 -6.20 13.74 -45.48
C SER A 56 -6.62 12.32 -45.84
N ASP A 57 -6.07 11.32 -45.16
CA ASP A 57 -6.23 9.90 -45.51
C ASP A 57 -7.23 9.19 -44.59
N ARG A 58 -7.77 9.89 -43.59
CA ARG A 58 -8.83 9.41 -42.69
C ARG A 58 -10.17 9.39 -43.44
N CYS A 59 -10.48 8.28 -44.07
CA CYS A 59 -11.69 8.17 -44.90
C CYS A 59 -13.00 8.39 -44.13
N SER A 60 -13.12 7.83 -42.91
CA SER A 60 -14.29 8.01 -42.05
C SER A 60 -13.95 7.79 -40.57
N PRO A 61 -14.73 8.35 -39.61
CA PRO A 61 -14.55 8.07 -38.18
C PRO A 61 -14.68 6.57 -37.84
N LYS A 62 -15.53 5.85 -38.56
CA LYS A 62 -15.70 4.39 -38.40
C LYS A 62 -14.44 3.64 -38.83
N ALA A 63 -13.83 4.01 -39.96
CA ALA A 63 -12.57 3.43 -40.41
C ALA A 63 -11.44 3.69 -39.39
N THR A 64 -11.34 4.91 -38.85
CA THR A 64 -10.38 5.24 -37.79
C THR A 64 -10.59 4.40 -36.53
N SER A 65 -11.84 4.23 -36.08
CA SER A 65 -12.17 3.37 -34.94
C SER A 65 -11.74 1.91 -35.19
N LEU A 66 -12.04 1.34 -36.36
CA LEU A 66 -11.62 -0.03 -36.72
C LEU A 66 -10.09 -0.15 -36.78
N ALA A 67 -9.41 0.82 -37.38
CA ALA A 67 -7.95 0.86 -37.48
C ALA A 67 -7.28 0.88 -36.09
N LEU A 68 -7.74 1.74 -35.19
CA LEU A 68 -7.24 1.78 -33.81
C LEU A 68 -7.60 0.51 -33.03
N GLY A 69 -8.76 -0.09 -33.31
CA GLY A 69 -9.14 -1.39 -32.77
C GLY A 69 -8.15 -2.50 -33.14
N ILE A 70 -7.68 -2.52 -34.38
CA ILE A 70 -6.61 -3.43 -34.85
C ILE A 70 -5.29 -3.09 -34.16
N LEU A 71 -4.90 -1.81 -34.18
CA LEU A 71 -3.66 -1.31 -33.58
C LEU A 71 -3.55 -1.67 -32.09
N LYS A 72 -4.65 -1.57 -31.35
CA LYS A 72 -4.77 -1.94 -29.94
C LYS A 72 -4.46 -3.41 -29.68
N VAL A 73 -4.89 -4.31 -30.56
CA VAL A 73 -4.66 -5.75 -30.39
C VAL A 73 -3.23 -6.10 -30.77
N LEU A 74 -2.74 -5.57 -31.89
CA LEU A 74 -1.36 -5.76 -32.35
C LEU A 74 -0.35 -5.20 -31.32
N GLY A 75 -0.64 -4.04 -30.72
CA GLY A 75 0.20 -3.39 -29.72
C GLY A 75 0.40 -4.19 -28.43
N ARG A 76 -0.41 -5.21 -28.15
CA ARG A 76 -0.21 -6.11 -26.99
C ARG A 76 0.91 -7.14 -27.20
N GLN A 77 1.31 -7.35 -28.45
CA GLN A 77 2.28 -8.39 -28.84
C GLN A 77 3.69 -7.82 -29.03
N MET A 78 3.89 -6.51 -28.92
CA MET A 78 5.19 -5.85 -29.15
C MET A 78 6.00 -5.76 -27.86
N SER A 79 7.00 -6.63 -27.72
CA SER A 79 7.97 -6.58 -26.61
C SER A 79 9.18 -5.68 -26.88
N ASP A 80 9.50 -5.40 -28.15
CA ASP A 80 10.79 -4.81 -28.55
C ASP A 80 10.62 -3.46 -29.27
N GLY A 81 10.04 -2.44 -28.61
CA GLY A 81 10.11 -1.05 -29.09
C GLY A 81 9.55 -0.77 -30.50
N GLY A 82 8.59 -1.58 -30.96
CA GLY A 82 8.02 -1.50 -32.32
C GLY A 82 7.35 -0.17 -32.68
N GLU A 83 6.77 -0.05 -33.88
CA GLU A 83 6.35 1.23 -34.49
C GLU A 83 5.40 2.10 -33.62
N ILE A 84 4.61 1.51 -32.73
CA ILE A 84 3.72 2.22 -31.78
C ILE A 84 4.48 2.86 -30.61
N ALA A 85 5.65 2.30 -30.25
CA ALA A 85 6.47 2.72 -29.12
C ALA A 85 7.44 3.87 -29.46
N THR A 86 7.11 4.68 -30.46
CA THR A 86 7.91 5.84 -30.89
C THR A 86 7.31 7.14 -30.37
N GLN A 87 8.15 8.16 -30.16
CA GLN A 87 7.68 9.49 -29.73
C GLN A 87 6.60 10.05 -30.68
N ARG A 88 6.80 9.91 -31.99
CA ARG A 88 5.85 10.35 -33.01
C ARG A 88 4.50 9.64 -32.92
N ALA A 89 4.52 8.33 -32.65
CA ALA A 89 3.28 7.55 -32.51
C ALA A 89 2.49 7.97 -31.28
N ILE A 90 3.18 8.18 -30.14
CA ILE A 90 2.54 8.61 -28.89
C ILE A 90 1.92 9.99 -29.04
N SER A 91 2.67 10.98 -29.56
CA SER A 91 2.15 12.33 -29.75
C SER A 91 1.00 12.36 -30.75
N GLY A 92 1.12 11.64 -31.88
CA GLY A 92 0.07 11.55 -32.88
C GLY A 92 -1.20 10.87 -32.38
N LEU A 93 -1.09 9.82 -31.56
CA LEU A 93 -2.24 9.14 -30.97
C LEU A 93 -2.96 10.03 -29.94
N LEU A 94 -2.21 10.81 -29.14
CA LEU A 94 -2.79 11.77 -28.20
C LEU A 94 -3.49 12.92 -28.93
N GLU A 95 -2.86 13.47 -29.97
CA GLU A 95 -3.45 14.52 -30.80
C GLU A 95 -4.74 14.04 -31.48
N LEU A 96 -4.74 12.81 -32.01
CA LEU A 96 -5.94 12.17 -32.58
C LEU A 96 -7.04 12.00 -31.52
N ALA A 97 -6.69 11.56 -30.31
CA ALA A 97 -7.65 11.40 -29.22
C ALA A 97 -8.29 12.74 -28.82
N ASN A 98 -7.48 13.80 -28.74
CA ASN A 98 -7.92 15.15 -28.39
C ASN A 98 -8.83 15.76 -29.45
N THR A 99 -8.39 15.75 -30.72
CA THR A 99 -9.15 16.29 -31.86
C THR A 99 -10.47 15.55 -32.05
N SER A 100 -10.48 14.23 -31.90
CA SER A 100 -11.69 13.43 -32.08
C SER A 100 -12.73 13.64 -30.97
N TYR A 101 -12.28 13.85 -29.73
CA TYR A 101 -13.17 13.88 -28.56
C TYR A 101 -13.51 15.28 -28.07
N VAL A 102 -12.53 16.18 -27.97
CA VAL A 102 -12.67 17.51 -27.37
C VAL A 102 -13.01 18.57 -28.42
N LEU A 103 -12.51 18.43 -29.65
CA LEU A 103 -12.74 19.38 -30.76
C LEU A 103 -13.51 18.73 -31.93
N PRO A 104 -14.73 18.19 -31.73
CA PRO A 104 -15.45 17.52 -32.80
C PRO A 104 -15.83 18.52 -33.91
N GLU A 105 -15.29 18.31 -35.12
CA GLU A 105 -15.59 19.17 -36.27
C GLU A 105 -17.08 19.10 -36.69
N ASN A 106 -17.75 17.97 -36.50
CA ASN A 106 -19.13 17.71 -36.95
C ASN A 106 -19.88 16.71 -36.05
N ALA A 107 -21.22 16.73 -36.06
CA ALA A 107 -22.07 15.83 -35.26
C ALA A 107 -21.92 14.33 -35.63
N SER A 108 -21.59 14.01 -36.88
CA SER A 108 -21.31 12.63 -37.32
C SER A 108 -20.02 12.08 -36.71
N SER A 109 -19.03 12.93 -36.46
CA SER A 109 -17.75 12.58 -35.83
C SER A 109 -17.90 12.17 -34.36
N MET A 110 -18.98 12.61 -33.68
CA MET A 110 -19.25 12.24 -32.29
C MET A 110 -19.61 10.76 -32.11
N THR A 111 -20.15 10.11 -33.15
CA THR A 111 -20.64 8.72 -33.07
C THR A 111 -19.54 7.72 -32.69
N TYR A 112 -18.29 7.97 -33.13
CA TYR A 112 -17.12 7.13 -32.87
C TYR A 112 -16.06 7.82 -32.01
N ALA A 113 -16.29 9.07 -31.59
CA ALA A 113 -15.30 9.87 -30.86
C ALA A 113 -14.82 9.20 -29.57
N SER A 114 -15.74 8.65 -28.77
CA SER A 114 -15.38 7.94 -27.53
C SER A 114 -14.61 6.64 -27.82
N ASP A 115 -15.00 5.88 -28.85
CA ASP A 115 -14.32 4.64 -29.23
C ASP A 115 -12.89 4.90 -29.75
N ILE A 116 -12.72 5.93 -30.59
CA ILE A 116 -11.42 6.37 -31.11
C ILE A 116 -10.52 6.79 -29.93
N CYS A 117 -11.02 7.62 -29.03
CA CYS A 117 -10.26 8.09 -27.87
C CYS A 117 -9.89 6.93 -26.94
N CYS A 118 -10.84 6.03 -26.65
CA CYS A 118 -10.59 4.84 -25.84
C CYS A 118 -9.50 3.95 -26.44
N ASP A 119 -9.57 3.68 -27.75
CA ASP A 119 -8.61 2.78 -28.40
C ASP A 119 -7.24 3.43 -28.54
N ALA A 120 -7.17 4.74 -28.81
CA ALA A 120 -5.91 5.50 -28.80
C ALA A 120 -5.25 5.49 -27.41
N LEU A 121 -5.98 5.85 -26.36
CA LEU A 121 -5.47 5.82 -24.97
C LEU A 121 -5.05 4.40 -24.55
N THR A 122 -5.78 3.37 -25.00
CA THR A 122 -5.39 1.98 -24.74
C THR A 122 -4.07 1.62 -25.43
N CYS A 123 -3.85 2.06 -26.69
CA CYS A 123 -2.58 1.86 -27.38
C CYS A 123 -1.43 2.53 -26.62
N ILE A 124 -1.61 3.78 -26.18
CA ILE A 124 -0.61 4.55 -25.43
C ILE A 124 -0.30 3.90 -24.08
N ALA A 125 -1.32 3.50 -23.31
CA ALA A 125 -1.15 2.82 -22.03
C ALA A 125 -0.39 1.49 -22.19
N ASN A 126 -0.71 0.70 -23.23
CA ASN A 126 0.01 -0.54 -23.51
C ASN A 126 1.47 -0.26 -23.91
N ALA A 127 1.73 0.76 -24.73
CA ALA A 127 3.07 1.14 -25.12
C ALA A 127 3.93 1.53 -23.89
N MET A 128 3.41 2.36 -22.99
CA MET A 128 4.09 2.74 -21.74
C MET A 128 4.27 1.58 -20.75
N LEU A 129 3.36 0.61 -20.76
CA LEU A 129 3.45 -0.56 -19.89
C LEU A 129 4.52 -1.55 -20.38
N LEU A 130 4.55 -1.83 -21.68
CA LEU A 130 5.45 -2.80 -22.30
C LEU A 130 6.85 -2.22 -22.55
N ASN A 131 6.94 -0.93 -22.91
CA ASN A 131 8.20 -0.24 -23.24
C ASN A 131 8.37 0.97 -22.31
N PRO A 132 9.18 0.88 -21.24
CA PRO A 132 9.36 1.97 -20.28
C PRO A 132 9.87 3.28 -20.89
N GLU A 133 10.63 3.23 -22.00
CA GLU A 133 11.11 4.42 -22.71
C GLU A 133 9.97 5.32 -23.21
N CYS A 134 8.82 4.73 -23.56
CA CYS A 134 7.62 5.47 -23.98
C CYS A 134 7.12 6.44 -22.92
N ARG A 135 7.41 6.19 -21.64
CA ARG A 135 7.03 7.08 -20.54
C ARG A 135 7.78 8.42 -20.63
N GLY A 136 9.03 8.40 -21.10
CA GLY A 136 9.80 9.63 -21.36
C GLY A 136 9.22 10.46 -22.49
N TYR A 137 8.74 9.82 -23.56
CA TYR A 137 8.07 10.50 -24.67
C TYR A 137 6.71 11.09 -24.26
N ALA A 138 5.93 10.33 -23.47
CA ALA A 138 4.63 10.77 -23.01
C ALA A 138 4.71 11.78 -21.83
N ALA A 139 5.88 11.90 -21.19
CA ALA A 139 6.17 12.89 -20.14
C ALA A 139 6.40 14.31 -20.68
N GLU A 140 6.46 14.51 -22.00
CA GLU A 140 6.50 15.85 -22.59
C GLU A 140 5.26 16.65 -22.19
N HIS A 141 5.45 17.92 -21.79
CA HIS A 141 4.37 18.76 -21.26
C HIS A 141 3.11 18.76 -22.15
N GLN A 142 3.28 18.82 -23.48
CA GLN A 142 2.16 18.79 -24.42
C GLN A 142 1.31 17.51 -24.34
N CYS A 143 1.95 16.37 -24.07
CA CYS A 143 1.26 15.09 -23.90
C CYS A 143 0.46 15.06 -22.60
N ILE A 144 1.04 15.57 -21.50
CA ILE A 144 0.37 15.71 -20.21
C ILE A 144 -0.84 16.65 -20.33
N ASP A 145 -0.64 17.83 -20.92
CA ASP A 145 -1.68 18.82 -21.16
C ASP A 145 -2.87 18.19 -21.89
N THR A 146 -2.58 17.40 -22.92
CA THR A 146 -3.61 16.72 -23.70
C THR A 146 -4.41 15.73 -22.87
N ILE A 147 -3.75 14.92 -22.02
CA ILE A 147 -4.45 13.94 -21.17
C ILE A 147 -5.33 14.65 -20.13
N VAL A 148 -4.86 15.76 -19.55
CA VAL A 148 -5.62 16.57 -18.59
C VAL A 148 -6.82 17.24 -19.27
N ILE A 149 -6.64 17.83 -20.45
CA ILE A 149 -7.73 18.43 -21.24
C ILE A 149 -8.82 17.38 -21.55
N ILE A 150 -8.40 16.19 -21.96
CA ILE A 150 -9.33 15.08 -22.20
C ILE A 150 -10.04 14.71 -20.89
N LEU A 151 -9.31 14.55 -19.78
CA LEU A 151 -9.86 14.21 -18.47
C LEU A 151 -10.94 15.20 -18.00
N ASP A 152 -10.71 16.50 -18.19
CA ASP A 152 -11.66 17.56 -17.85
C ASP A 152 -12.91 17.55 -18.74
N ALA A 153 -12.77 17.13 -20.01
CA ALA A 153 -13.87 17.08 -20.97
C ALA A 153 -14.77 15.83 -20.84
N ILE A 154 -14.23 14.71 -20.35
CA ILE A 154 -14.89 13.39 -20.31
C ILE A 154 -16.16 13.37 -19.42
N GLY A 155 -16.27 14.29 -18.47
CA GLY A 155 -17.37 14.37 -17.53
C GLY A 155 -17.53 13.08 -16.72
N ASN A 156 -18.49 12.24 -17.10
CA ASN A 156 -18.95 11.10 -16.31
C ASN A 156 -18.71 9.71 -16.96
N ASP A 157 -17.99 9.63 -18.08
CA ASP A 157 -17.72 8.37 -18.81
C ASP A 157 -16.65 7.52 -18.12
N SER A 158 -17.08 6.37 -17.58
CA SER A 158 -16.24 5.41 -16.86
C SER A 158 -15.05 4.89 -17.67
N SER A 159 -15.21 4.68 -18.99
CA SER A 159 -14.18 4.03 -19.81
C SER A 159 -13.02 4.96 -20.09
N LEU A 160 -13.34 6.20 -20.45
CA LEU A 160 -12.34 7.22 -20.73
C LEU A 160 -11.66 7.70 -19.44
N THR A 161 -12.41 7.89 -18.34
CA THR A 161 -11.80 8.23 -17.05
C THR A 161 -10.82 7.15 -16.59
N PHE A 162 -11.18 5.87 -16.72
CA PHE A 162 -10.28 4.76 -16.39
C PHE A 162 -8.98 4.83 -17.20
N LEU A 163 -9.08 5.04 -18.51
CA LEU A 163 -7.93 5.05 -19.41
C LEU A 163 -7.03 6.27 -19.19
N CYS A 164 -7.60 7.47 -19.00
CA CYS A 164 -6.84 8.66 -18.64
C CYS A 164 -6.12 8.48 -17.30
N ALA A 165 -6.82 7.99 -16.27
CA ALA A 165 -6.21 7.71 -14.97
C ALA A 165 -5.08 6.68 -15.08
N ARG A 166 -5.24 5.65 -15.91
CA ARG A 166 -4.20 4.66 -16.17
C ARG A 166 -2.98 5.25 -16.88
N CYS A 167 -3.18 6.11 -17.88
CA CYS A 167 -2.09 6.83 -18.54
C CYS A 167 -1.35 7.72 -17.53
N LEU A 168 -2.07 8.50 -16.72
CA LEU A 168 -1.49 9.34 -15.67
C LEU A 168 -0.71 8.50 -14.64
N PHE A 169 -1.24 7.36 -14.19
CA PHE A 169 -0.54 6.47 -13.27
C PHE A 169 0.80 5.97 -13.84
N LEU A 170 0.84 5.61 -15.13
CA LEU A 170 2.07 5.17 -15.79
C LEU A 170 3.07 6.32 -15.99
N LEU A 171 2.58 7.53 -16.21
CA LEU A 171 3.36 8.76 -16.41
C LEU A 171 3.95 9.33 -15.12
N LEU A 172 3.18 9.32 -14.03
CA LEU A 172 3.54 9.88 -12.73
C LEU A 172 4.56 9.00 -12.00
N ASN A 173 5.73 8.86 -12.61
CA ASN A 173 6.85 8.05 -12.15
C ASN A 173 8.17 8.82 -12.00
N THR A 174 8.15 10.13 -12.28
CA THR A 174 9.26 11.07 -12.06
C THR A 174 8.81 12.28 -11.25
N MET A 175 9.78 12.95 -10.64
CA MET A 175 9.59 14.14 -9.82
C MET A 175 9.14 15.34 -10.67
N GLU A 176 9.76 15.52 -11.84
CA GLU A 176 9.49 16.60 -12.77
C GLU A 176 8.05 16.55 -13.30
N CYS A 177 7.58 15.36 -13.65
CA CYS A 177 6.19 15.17 -14.11
C CYS A 177 5.17 15.47 -13.01
N ALA A 178 5.42 14.96 -11.80
CA ALA A 178 4.52 15.20 -10.67
C ALA A 178 4.46 16.69 -10.32
N GLN A 179 5.61 17.37 -10.27
CA GLN A 179 5.67 18.80 -10.01
C GLN A 179 4.92 19.61 -11.07
N TYR A 180 5.15 19.30 -12.36
CA TYR A 180 4.43 19.95 -13.47
C TYR A 180 2.92 19.77 -13.36
N CYS A 181 2.45 18.55 -13.08
CA CYS A 181 1.01 18.25 -12.93
C CYS A 181 0.37 19.01 -11.74
N VAL A 182 1.09 19.15 -10.63
CA VAL A 182 0.60 19.89 -9.46
C VAL A 182 0.55 21.39 -9.74
N GLU A 183 1.63 21.96 -10.27
CA GLU A 183 1.79 23.41 -10.39
C GLU A 183 0.99 24.01 -11.57
N GLN A 184 0.97 23.33 -12.71
CA GLN A 184 0.33 23.87 -13.92
C GLN A 184 -1.14 23.47 -14.04
N HIS A 185 -1.47 22.25 -13.63
CA HIS A 185 -2.80 21.67 -13.86
C HIS A 185 -3.64 21.49 -12.59
N ARG A 186 -3.04 21.68 -11.40
CA ARG A 186 -3.69 21.34 -10.12
C ARG A 186 -4.30 19.94 -10.14
N LEU A 187 -3.57 18.98 -10.71
CA LEU A 187 -4.09 17.63 -10.98
C LEU A 187 -4.65 16.95 -9.72
N GLN A 188 -4.11 17.26 -8.55
CA GLN A 188 -4.61 16.78 -7.26
C GLN A 188 -6.08 17.14 -7.01
N ASP A 189 -6.51 18.35 -7.40
CA ASP A 189 -7.90 18.78 -7.24
C ASP A 189 -8.81 18.09 -8.26
N VAL A 190 -8.35 17.97 -9.51
CA VAL A 190 -9.07 17.29 -10.60
C VAL A 190 -9.32 15.82 -10.24
N LEU A 191 -8.26 15.10 -9.86
CA LEU A 191 -8.36 13.70 -9.45
C LEU A 191 -9.26 13.54 -8.22
N GLY A 192 -9.18 14.45 -7.24
CA GLY A 192 -10.04 14.45 -6.06
C GLY A 192 -11.53 14.63 -6.41
N GLN A 193 -11.86 15.57 -7.28
CA GLN A 193 -13.24 15.82 -7.70
C GLN A 193 -13.84 14.62 -8.46
N ILE A 194 -13.08 14.05 -9.39
CA ILE A 194 -13.50 12.89 -10.17
C ILE A 194 -13.65 11.67 -9.25
N ALA A 195 -12.67 11.40 -8.38
CA ALA A 195 -12.72 10.29 -7.43
C ALA A 195 -13.95 10.41 -6.51
N ASN A 196 -14.26 11.60 -5.99
CA ASN A 196 -15.46 11.84 -5.17
C ASN A 196 -16.76 11.52 -5.93
N THR A 197 -16.79 11.86 -7.22
CA THR A 197 -17.94 11.59 -8.10
C THR A 197 -18.15 10.09 -8.26
N PHE A 198 -17.10 9.31 -8.54
CA PHE A 198 -17.19 7.86 -8.67
C PHE A 198 -17.43 7.14 -7.35
N LEU A 199 -16.94 7.66 -6.23
CA LEU A 199 -17.20 7.14 -4.89
C LEU A 199 -18.66 7.33 -4.44
N SER A 200 -19.35 8.32 -5.00
CA SER A 200 -20.76 8.61 -4.70
C SER A 200 -21.74 7.85 -5.60
N ARG A 201 -21.24 7.14 -6.62
CA ARG A 201 -22.08 6.30 -7.48
C ARG A 201 -22.33 4.95 -6.83
N ASP A 202 -23.57 4.47 -6.92
CA ASP A 202 -23.89 3.11 -6.50
C ASP A 202 -23.12 2.09 -7.35
N ALA A 203 -22.52 1.10 -6.68
CA ALA A 203 -21.70 0.04 -7.28
C ALA A 203 -22.43 -0.77 -8.38
N VAL A 204 -23.76 -0.71 -8.42
CA VAL A 204 -24.63 -1.46 -9.35
C VAL A 204 -24.83 -0.74 -10.69
N SER A 205 -24.46 0.54 -10.81
CA SER A 205 -24.60 1.31 -12.06
C SER A 205 -23.57 0.87 -13.13
N THR A 206 -23.91 -0.21 -13.84
CA THR A 206 -23.07 -0.90 -14.84
C THR A 206 -23.23 -0.33 -16.26
N SER A 207 -23.45 0.98 -16.40
CA SER A 207 -23.44 1.61 -17.72
C SER A 207 -21.99 1.93 -18.15
N GLY A 208 -21.20 0.91 -18.47
CA GLY A 208 -19.82 1.08 -18.93
C GLY A 208 -18.98 -0.20 -18.92
N LYS A 209 -17.85 -0.18 -19.61
CA LYS A 209 -16.91 -1.32 -19.68
C LYS A 209 -16.23 -1.63 -18.33
N PHE A 210 -16.10 -0.62 -17.47
CA PHE A 210 -15.47 -0.72 -16.16
C PHE A 210 -16.46 -0.31 -15.06
N THR A 211 -16.39 -1.00 -13.92
CA THR A 211 -17.21 -0.68 -12.74
C THR A 211 -16.69 0.59 -12.06
N SER A 212 -17.55 1.31 -11.32
CA SER A 212 -17.13 2.52 -10.60
C SER A 212 -15.97 2.27 -9.63
N GLN A 213 -15.89 1.09 -9.01
CA GLN A 213 -14.77 0.69 -8.14
C GLN A 213 -13.46 0.48 -8.91
N GLN A 214 -13.52 -0.06 -10.14
CA GLN A 214 -12.34 -0.20 -11.00
C GLN A 214 -11.83 1.17 -11.45
N VAL A 215 -12.72 2.08 -11.83
CA VAL A 215 -12.36 3.46 -12.19
C VAL A 215 -11.75 4.19 -10.99
N LEU A 216 -12.40 4.12 -9.83
CA LEU A 216 -11.91 4.74 -8.59
C LEU A 216 -10.50 4.22 -8.23
N THR A 217 -10.27 2.91 -8.39
CA THR A 217 -8.96 2.31 -8.14
C THR A 217 -7.86 2.90 -9.03
N GLU A 218 -8.10 3.07 -10.34
CA GLU A 218 -7.11 3.68 -11.23
C GLU A 218 -6.88 5.16 -10.93
N ILE A 219 -7.93 5.91 -10.57
CA ILE A 219 -7.80 7.31 -10.15
C ILE A 219 -6.92 7.40 -8.89
N LEU A 220 -7.17 6.55 -7.90
CA LEU A 220 -6.40 6.55 -6.65
C LEU A 220 -4.96 6.08 -6.86
N LYS A 221 -4.68 5.19 -7.82
CA LYS A 221 -3.29 4.87 -8.22
C LYS A 221 -2.56 6.08 -8.79
N ALA A 222 -3.20 6.83 -9.70
CA ALA A 222 -2.63 8.06 -10.24
C ALA A 222 -2.41 9.11 -9.15
N ALA A 223 -3.39 9.28 -8.25
CA ALA A 223 -3.28 10.19 -7.11
C ALA A 223 -2.16 9.79 -6.14
N MET A 224 -2.01 8.49 -5.85
CA MET A 224 -0.92 7.99 -5.02
C MET A 224 0.45 8.23 -5.67
N GLY A 225 0.56 8.02 -6.99
CA GLY A 225 1.76 8.38 -7.76
C GLY A 225 2.08 9.86 -7.62
N LEU A 226 1.09 10.73 -7.84
CA LEU A 226 1.23 12.18 -7.66
C LEU A 226 1.75 12.52 -6.25
N CYS A 227 1.10 11.99 -5.21
CA CYS A 227 1.51 12.26 -3.83
C CYS A 227 2.94 11.81 -3.54
N THR A 228 3.29 10.59 -3.93
CA THR A 228 4.61 9.99 -3.68
C THR A 228 5.73 10.82 -4.29
N TYR A 229 5.58 11.19 -5.56
CA TYR A 229 6.64 11.91 -6.28
C TYR A 229 6.71 13.38 -5.90
N THR A 230 5.58 14.03 -5.59
CA THR A 230 5.60 15.37 -5.01
C THR A 230 6.31 15.39 -3.66
N LEU A 231 6.07 14.39 -2.80
CA LEU A 231 6.76 14.30 -1.52
C LEU A 231 8.27 14.06 -1.69
N LYS A 232 8.67 13.22 -2.65
CA LYS A 232 10.08 13.03 -3.01
C LYS A 232 10.75 14.34 -3.43
N CYS A 233 10.11 15.16 -4.29
CA CYS A 233 10.61 16.50 -4.66
C CYS A 233 10.90 17.34 -3.41
N ILE A 234 9.92 17.42 -2.50
CA ILE A 234 10.01 18.22 -1.27
C ILE A 234 11.15 17.74 -0.38
N HIS A 235 11.32 16.42 -0.25
CA HIS A 235 12.39 15.84 0.57
C HIS A 235 13.78 16.04 -0.06
N GLU A 236 13.91 15.98 -1.38
CA GLU A 236 15.17 16.27 -2.07
C GLU A 236 15.59 17.72 -1.86
N ASP A 237 14.66 18.68 -2.00
CA ASP A 237 14.91 20.09 -1.72
C ASP A 237 15.36 20.31 -0.27
N LYS A 238 14.75 19.61 0.69
CA LYS A 238 15.11 19.70 2.12
C LYS A 238 16.47 19.08 2.44
N ARG A 239 16.84 17.97 1.78
CA ARG A 239 18.16 17.35 1.93
C ARG A 239 19.28 18.28 1.47
N LEU A 240 19.01 19.13 0.48
CA LEU A 240 19.94 20.18 0.06
C LEU A 240 20.02 21.34 1.07
N SER A 241 19.09 21.46 2.01
CA SER A 241 18.97 22.59 2.96
C SER A 241 19.34 22.27 4.43
N ASP A 242 20.10 21.22 4.70
CA ASP A 242 20.71 20.84 6.00
C ASP A 242 19.77 20.56 7.22
N ASN A 243 18.45 20.62 7.11
CA ASN A 243 17.53 20.31 8.21
C ASN A 243 17.04 18.84 8.17
N LEU A 244 17.70 17.96 8.93
CA LEU A 244 17.35 16.54 9.12
C LEU A 244 16.14 16.33 10.05
N VAL A 245 14.96 16.81 9.66
CA VAL A 245 13.69 16.30 10.20
C VAL A 245 12.90 15.77 9.00
N LEU A 246 13.09 14.48 8.69
CA LEU A 246 12.23 13.78 7.75
C LEU A 246 10.97 13.34 8.49
N ASP A 247 10.03 14.27 8.61
CA ASP A 247 8.63 13.87 8.61
C ASP A 247 8.30 13.39 7.19
N ASP A 248 7.85 12.14 7.09
CA ASP A 248 7.41 11.51 5.84
C ASP A 248 6.02 11.99 5.40
N SER A 249 5.47 13.02 6.06
CA SER A 249 4.22 13.67 5.68
C SER A 249 4.43 14.97 4.89
N PHE A 250 3.38 15.39 4.17
CA PHE A 250 3.38 16.68 3.48
C PHE A 250 3.59 17.83 4.46
N PRO A 251 4.44 18.82 4.11
CA PRO A 251 4.54 20.05 4.89
C PRO A 251 3.18 20.78 4.87
N PRO A 252 2.85 21.58 5.90
CA PRO A 252 1.50 22.11 6.09
C PRO A 252 0.93 22.84 4.87
N ASP A 253 1.73 23.68 4.22
CA ASP A 253 1.30 24.45 3.03
C ASP A 253 0.90 23.53 1.86
N LYS A 254 1.70 22.48 1.61
CA LYS A 254 1.44 21.51 0.55
C LYS A 254 0.33 20.53 0.90
N ALA A 255 0.18 20.18 2.18
CA ALA A 255 -0.91 19.31 2.61
C ALA A 255 -2.29 19.91 2.25
N VAL A 256 -2.47 21.23 2.36
CA VAL A 256 -3.72 21.92 2.00
C VAL A 256 -4.01 21.84 0.50
N GLU A 257 -2.98 21.88 -0.37
CA GLU A 257 -3.16 21.72 -1.82
C GLU A 257 -3.76 20.34 -2.17
N PHE A 258 -3.55 19.33 -1.33
CA PHE A 258 -4.00 17.94 -1.53
C PHE A 258 -5.23 17.57 -0.68
N ILE A 259 -5.90 18.55 -0.07
CA ILE A 259 -6.96 18.33 0.90
C ILE A 259 -8.16 17.52 0.37
N LEU A 260 -8.51 17.71 -0.91
CA LEU A 260 -9.59 16.95 -1.55
C LEU A 260 -9.24 15.47 -1.69
N LEU A 261 -7.98 15.15 -2.00
CA LEU A 261 -7.52 13.76 -2.10
C LEU A 261 -7.52 13.08 -0.73
N LEU A 262 -7.08 13.76 0.33
CA LEU A 262 -7.17 13.24 1.70
C LEU A 262 -8.62 12.90 2.04
N LYS A 263 -9.54 13.83 1.81
CA LYS A 263 -10.97 13.63 2.11
C LYS A 263 -11.53 12.41 1.37
N VAL A 264 -11.29 12.32 0.07
CA VAL A 264 -11.82 11.21 -0.75
C VAL A 264 -11.18 9.88 -0.38
N ALA A 265 -9.88 9.86 -0.03
CA ALA A 265 -9.23 8.66 0.43
C ALA A 265 -9.86 8.17 1.74
N LEU A 266 -10.07 9.04 2.73
CA LEU A 266 -10.75 8.69 3.98
C LEU A 266 -12.20 8.22 3.76
N ASP A 267 -12.97 8.93 2.92
CA ASP A 267 -14.33 8.51 2.57
C ASP A 267 -14.35 7.18 1.81
N THR A 268 -13.28 6.85 1.06
CA THR A 268 -13.12 5.54 0.40
C THR A 268 -12.91 4.44 1.44
N LEU A 269 -12.08 4.68 2.47
CA LEU A 269 -11.89 3.73 3.56
C LEU A 269 -13.21 3.45 4.29
N ASP A 270 -14.02 4.49 4.53
CA ASP A 270 -15.30 4.35 5.25
C ASP A 270 -16.36 3.54 4.48
N LYS A 271 -16.29 3.52 3.16
CA LYS A 271 -17.31 2.90 2.30
C LYS A 271 -16.91 1.52 1.79
N ALA A 272 -15.62 1.23 1.68
CA ALA A 272 -15.14 0.02 1.01
C ALA A 272 -14.93 -1.13 2.02
N PRO A 273 -15.69 -2.24 1.88
CA PRO A 273 -15.53 -3.39 2.76
C PRO A 273 -14.24 -4.18 2.49
N LEU A 274 -13.92 -5.12 3.37
CA LEU A 274 -12.95 -6.18 3.09
C LEU A 274 -13.51 -7.15 2.04
N GLU A 275 -12.68 -7.56 1.10
CA GLU A 275 -12.94 -8.61 0.11
C GLU A 275 -12.16 -9.86 0.55
N ASP A 276 -12.83 -10.91 1.02
CA ASP A 276 -12.19 -12.15 1.50
C ASP A 276 -11.07 -11.92 2.54
N HIS A 277 -11.33 -11.08 3.54
CA HIS A 277 -10.36 -10.66 4.57
C HIS A 277 -9.12 -9.90 4.05
N HIS A 278 -9.17 -9.44 2.80
CA HIS A 278 -8.19 -8.52 2.23
C HIS A 278 -8.81 -7.14 2.00
N LEU A 279 -7.97 -6.10 2.02
CA LEU A 279 -8.38 -4.77 1.60
C LEU A 279 -8.80 -4.80 0.12
N ALA A 280 -9.93 -4.17 -0.21
CA ALA A 280 -10.25 -3.91 -1.62
C ALA A 280 -9.15 -3.07 -2.28
N SER A 281 -9.00 -3.20 -3.61
CA SER A 281 -7.91 -2.51 -4.34
C SER A 281 -7.93 -0.99 -4.18
N SER A 282 -9.13 -0.37 -4.15
CA SER A 282 -9.30 1.06 -3.88
C SER A 282 -8.89 1.42 -2.45
N THR A 283 -9.24 0.59 -1.47
CA THR A 283 -8.87 0.77 -0.06
C THR A 283 -7.36 0.73 0.12
N LYS A 284 -6.66 -0.20 -0.55
CA LYS A 284 -5.19 -0.26 -0.53
C LYS A 284 -4.56 1.06 -0.97
N GLN A 285 -5.05 1.64 -2.07
CA GLN A 285 -4.55 2.93 -2.57
C GLN A 285 -4.94 4.09 -1.64
N ALA A 286 -6.15 4.07 -1.08
CA ALA A 286 -6.62 5.08 -0.16
C ALA A 286 -5.77 5.15 1.13
N VAL A 287 -5.46 4.00 1.77
CA VAL A 287 -4.55 3.98 2.93
C VAL A 287 -3.18 4.54 2.55
N ALA A 288 -2.66 4.15 1.38
CA ALA A 288 -1.37 4.61 0.89
C ALA A 288 -1.32 6.14 0.69
N ILE A 289 -2.40 6.76 0.18
CA ILE A 289 -2.52 8.21 0.06
C ILE A 289 -2.53 8.87 1.45
N VAL A 290 -3.38 8.36 2.35
CA VAL A 290 -3.61 8.91 3.69
C VAL A 290 -2.33 8.92 4.54
N MET A 291 -1.44 7.94 4.36
CA MET A 291 -0.13 7.90 5.03
C MET A 291 0.77 9.13 4.76
N ASN A 292 0.55 9.85 3.66
CA ASN A 292 1.36 11.01 3.29
C ASN A 292 0.92 12.29 4.02
N PHE A 293 -0.08 12.25 4.90
CA PHE A 293 -0.61 13.43 5.59
C PHE A 293 -0.31 13.39 7.09
N SER A 294 0.03 14.57 7.65
CA SER A 294 0.04 14.79 9.10
C SER A 294 -1.38 14.73 9.65
N THR A 295 -1.54 14.40 10.93
CA THR A 295 -2.86 14.39 11.59
C THR A 295 -3.06 15.61 12.51
N ILE A 296 -1.99 16.35 12.84
CA ILE A 296 -2.04 17.52 13.73
C ILE A 296 -2.26 18.83 12.96
N GLU A 297 -1.36 19.14 12.02
CA GLU A 297 -1.34 20.43 11.32
C GLU A 297 -1.34 20.22 9.80
N PRO A 298 -1.96 21.13 9.04
CA PRO A 298 -2.73 22.31 9.48
C PRO A 298 -4.15 21.95 9.94
N GLN A 299 -4.84 22.87 10.63
CA GLN A 299 -6.18 22.64 11.19
C GLN A 299 -7.20 22.12 10.16
N ALA A 300 -7.10 22.56 8.89
CA ALA A 300 -7.99 22.08 7.82
C ALA A 300 -7.82 20.58 7.53
N ILE A 301 -6.60 20.05 7.67
CA ILE A 301 -6.29 18.61 7.53
C ILE A 301 -6.77 17.85 8.76
N ARG A 302 -6.53 18.40 9.95
CA ARG A 302 -7.03 17.82 11.20
C ARG A 302 -8.56 17.71 11.25
N ASP A 303 -9.27 18.75 10.81
CA ASP A 303 -10.75 18.76 10.77
C ASP A 303 -11.32 17.70 9.81
N ILE A 304 -10.54 17.24 8.84
CA ILE A 304 -10.91 16.13 7.94
C ILE A 304 -10.62 14.78 8.58
N TRP A 305 -9.46 14.62 9.21
CA TRP A 305 -9.12 13.41 9.96
C TRP A 305 -10.07 13.13 11.12
N LEU A 306 -10.47 14.18 11.83
CA LEU A 306 -11.30 14.15 13.02
C LEU A 306 -12.51 15.08 12.83
N PRO A 307 -13.54 14.65 12.07
CA PRO A 307 -14.71 15.47 11.78
C PRO A 307 -15.46 15.88 13.04
N LYS A 308 -15.92 17.13 13.12
CA LYS A 308 -16.62 17.68 14.30
C LYS A 308 -17.91 16.93 14.64
N ASP A 309 -18.61 16.41 13.62
CA ASP A 309 -19.88 15.69 13.79
C ASP A 309 -19.67 14.28 14.36
N HIS A 310 -18.62 13.59 13.90
CA HIS A 310 -18.26 12.26 14.37
C HIS A 310 -16.75 12.10 14.37
N MET A 311 -16.13 12.52 15.47
CA MET A 311 -14.68 12.58 15.63
C MET A 311 -13.99 11.24 15.39
N TRP A 312 -14.65 10.13 15.74
CA TRP A 312 -14.08 8.79 15.64
C TRP A 312 -14.36 8.08 14.32
N LYS A 313 -15.09 8.69 13.37
CA LYS A 313 -15.55 8.02 12.13
C LYS A 313 -14.41 7.27 11.43
N HIS A 314 -13.39 8.01 11.00
CA HIS A 314 -12.27 7.46 10.24
C HIS A 314 -11.36 6.57 11.10
N VAL A 315 -11.14 6.96 12.36
CA VAL A 315 -10.35 6.18 13.33
C VAL A 315 -10.96 4.79 13.53
N ASP A 316 -12.28 4.72 13.69
CA ASP A 316 -13.02 3.49 13.92
C ASP A 316 -13.05 2.60 12.69
N THR A 317 -13.20 3.18 11.50
CA THR A 317 -13.09 2.46 10.23
C THR A 317 -11.72 1.82 10.08
N ILE A 318 -10.64 2.61 10.20
CA ILE A 318 -9.26 2.14 10.02
C ILE A 318 -8.93 1.06 11.04
N PHE A 319 -9.30 1.28 12.31
CA PHE A 319 -9.13 0.28 13.35
C PHE A 319 -9.97 -0.98 13.10
N GLY A 320 -11.19 -0.84 12.57
CA GLY A 320 -12.05 -1.96 12.19
C GLY A 320 -11.42 -2.84 11.11
N LEU A 321 -10.94 -2.24 10.02
CA LEU A 321 -10.23 -2.93 8.95
C LEU A 321 -8.98 -3.65 9.48
N PHE A 322 -8.17 -2.94 10.27
CA PHE A 322 -6.99 -3.52 10.93
C PHE A 322 -7.35 -4.70 11.83
N LYS A 323 -8.35 -4.53 12.69
CA LYS A 323 -8.82 -5.55 13.62
C LYS A 323 -9.27 -6.81 12.88
N ASP A 324 -10.09 -6.66 11.84
CA ASP A 324 -10.65 -7.81 11.13
C ASP A 324 -9.57 -8.62 10.42
N ILE A 325 -8.56 -7.95 9.83
CA ILE A 325 -7.38 -8.63 9.24
C ILE A 325 -6.55 -9.33 10.32
N VAL A 326 -6.26 -8.66 11.45
CA VAL A 326 -5.49 -9.27 12.55
C VAL A 326 -6.21 -10.48 13.14
N TYR A 327 -7.52 -10.41 13.33
CA TYR A 327 -8.32 -11.54 13.79
C TYR A 327 -8.20 -12.71 12.82
N HIS A 328 -8.40 -12.47 11.52
CA HIS A 328 -8.27 -13.50 10.51
C HIS A 328 -6.86 -14.13 10.48
N VAL A 329 -5.81 -13.32 10.46
CA VAL A 329 -4.42 -13.80 10.42
C VAL A 329 -4.09 -14.61 11.68
N VAL A 330 -4.37 -14.08 12.86
CA VAL A 330 -4.02 -14.77 14.10
C VAL A 330 -4.88 -16.03 14.28
N ASP A 331 -6.18 -16.01 13.98
CA ASP A 331 -7.03 -17.19 14.17
C ASP A 331 -6.79 -18.29 13.13
N THR A 332 -6.36 -17.93 11.92
CA THR A 332 -6.12 -18.91 10.83
C THR A 332 -4.73 -19.52 10.90
N PHE A 333 -3.72 -18.74 11.28
CA PHE A 333 -2.31 -19.17 11.22
C PHE A 333 -1.69 -19.47 12.58
N SER A 334 -2.50 -19.56 13.64
CA SER A 334 -2.01 -20.05 14.92
C SER A 334 -2.08 -21.57 14.97
N ASP A 335 -0.93 -22.23 14.97
CA ASP A 335 -0.83 -23.66 15.29
C ASP A 335 -1.30 -23.93 16.74
N ASP A 336 -1.73 -25.17 17.02
CA ASP A 336 -2.13 -25.67 18.35
C ASP A 336 -1.11 -25.38 19.48
N ASN A 337 0.14 -25.03 19.11
CA ASN A 337 1.25 -24.74 20.01
C ASN A 337 1.57 -23.24 20.20
N ASN A 338 0.75 -22.30 19.70
CA ASN A 338 1.01 -20.85 19.80
C ASN A 338 2.37 -20.40 19.18
N LEU A 339 2.95 -21.19 18.25
CA LEU A 339 4.19 -20.81 17.58
C LEU A 339 3.87 -19.79 16.47
N PRO A 340 4.64 -18.71 16.30
CA PRO A 340 4.36 -17.72 15.27
C PRO A 340 4.66 -18.30 13.88
N SER A 341 3.62 -18.60 13.10
CA SER A 341 3.76 -18.84 11.67
C SER A 341 4.25 -17.56 10.97
N VAL A 342 5.03 -17.72 9.90
CA VAL A 342 5.36 -16.58 9.03
C VAL A 342 4.06 -16.07 8.38
N ILE A 343 3.72 -14.81 8.63
CA ILE A 343 2.55 -14.16 8.04
C ILE A 343 2.82 -13.98 6.55
N ALA A 344 1.84 -14.30 5.69
CA ALA A 344 2.00 -14.12 4.26
C ALA A 344 2.27 -12.64 3.91
N ASP A 345 3.20 -12.40 2.98
CA ASP A 345 3.60 -11.05 2.55
C ASP A 345 2.42 -10.16 2.13
N SER A 346 1.35 -10.75 1.58
CA SER A 346 0.12 -10.04 1.22
C SER A 346 -0.56 -9.38 2.42
N TYR A 347 -0.68 -10.08 3.55
CA TYR A 347 -1.26 -9.53 4.77
C TYR A 347 -0.32 -8.54 5.43
N GLN A 348 1.00 -8.81 5.40
CA GLN A 348 1.97 -7.87 5.93
C GLN A 348 1.90 -6.52 5.18
N ALA A 349 1.86 -6.56 3.85
CA ALA A 349 1.75 -5.37 3.00
C ALA A 349 0.45 -4.56 3.24
N GLU A 350 -0.63 -5.21 3.70
CA GLU A 350 -1.90 -4.57 4.03
C GLU A 350 -1.95 -4.04 5.46
N LEU A 351 -1.39 -4.78 6.43
CA LEU A 351 -1.36 -4.41 7.84
C LEU A 351 -0.40 -3.24 8.10
N THR A 352 0.79 -3.25 7.52
CA THR A 352 1.81 -2.22 7.73
C THR A 352 1.27 -0.79 7.57
N PRO A 353 0.64 -0.40 6.44
CA PRO A 353 0.20 0.97 6.27
C PRO A 353 -0.96 1.35 7.21
N LEU A 354 -1.88 0.42 7.52
CA LEU A 354 -2.93 0.65 8.52
C LEU A 354 -2.34 0.91 9.91
N MET A 355 -1.36 0.11 10.30
CA MET A 355 -0.71 0.22 11.61
C MET A 355 0.09 1.51 11.73
N LEU A 356 0.83 1.91 10.70
CA LEU A 356 1.57 3.18 10.70
C LEU A 356 0.64 4.38 10.87
N VAL A 357 -0.51 4.37 10.20
CA VAL A 357 -1.55 5.40 10.39
C VAL A 357 -2.09 5.39 11.82
N LEU A 358 -2.40 4.22 12.37
CA LEU A 358 -2.89 4.10 13.75
C LEU A 358 -1.85 4.56 14.77
N VAL A 359 -0.58 4.17 14.60
CA VAL A 359 0.54 4.62 15.45
C VAL A 359 0.63 6.14 15.42
N ARG A 360 0.57 6.76 14.23
CA ARG A 360 0.58 8.22 14.10
C ARG A 360 -0.59 8.86 14.84
N LEU A 361 -1.82 8.42 14.58
CA LEU A 361 -3.02 8.94 15.24
C LEU A 361 -2.97 8.83 16.77
N VAL A 362 -2.52 7.69 17.30
CA VAL A 362 -2.40 7.44 18.74
C VAL A 362 -1.29 8.29 19.36
N SER A 363 -0.18 8.50 18.64
CA SER A 363 0.95 9.29 19.12
C SER A 363 0.64 10.78 19.13
N GLU A 364 -0.10 11.25 18.11
CA GLU A 364 -0.38 12.67 17.86
C GLU A 364 -1.63 13.17 18.62
N HIS A 365 -2.59 12.29 18.92
CA HIS A 365 -3.86 12.67 19.55
C HIS A 365 -4.16 11.89 20.84
N PRO A 366 -4.05 12.52 22.04
CA PRO A 366 -4.35 11.88 23.32
C PRO A 366 -5.77 11.30 23.40
N ASP A 367 -6.76 12.00 22.85
CA ASP A 367 -8.16 11.55 22.86
C ASP A 367 -8.32 10.27 22.00
N VAL A 368 -7.65 10.21 20.84
CA VAL A 368 -7.65 9.02 19.97
C VAL A 368 -6.97 7.85 20.67
N ARG A 369 -5.85 8.12 21.35
CA ARG A 369 -5.15 7.11 22.17
C ARG A 369 -6.06 6.51 23.22
N GLU A 370 -6.75 7.34 24.01
CA GLU A 370 -7.67 6.87 25.04
C GLU A 370 -8.80 6.03 24.44
N HIS A 371 -9.41 6.50 23.35
CA HIS A 371 -10.48 5.79 22.66
C HIS A 371 -10.04 4.41 22.12
N LEU A 372 -8.88 4.35 21.46
CA LEU A 372 -8.33 3.08 20.93
C LEU A 372 -7.79 2.18 22.03
N PHE A 373 -7.26 2.73 23.13
CA PHE A 373 -6.84 1.96 24.30
C PHE A 373 -7.99 1.12 24.85
N PHE A 374 -9.18 1.72 25.02
CA PHE A 374 -10.36 0.99 25.48
C PHE A 374 -10.91 -0.03 24.46
N LYS A 375 -10.62 0.14 23.17
CA LYS A 375 -10.96 -0.86 22.14
C LYS A 375 -9.99 -2.05 22.13
N VAL A 376 -8.73 -1.84 22.50
CA VAL A 376 -7.70 -2.89 22.52
C VAL A 376 -7.71 -3.67 23.83
N TYR A 377 -7.72 -2.97 24.98
CA TYR A 377 -7.56 -3.55 26.31
C TYR A 377 -8.88 -3.76 27.07
N SER A 378 -10.04 -3.37 26.51
CA SER A 378 -11.36 -3.37 27.15
C SER A 378 -11.44 -2.43 28.38
N LYS A 379 -12.67 -2.13 28.83
CA LYS A 379 -12.91 -1.22 29.98
C LYS A 379 -12.68 -1.88 31.35
N ASP A 380 -12.88 -3.19 31.43
CA ASP A 380 -12.51 -3.97 32.60
C ASP A 380 -11.00 -4.17 32.54
N ALA A 381 -10.29 -3.73 33.57
CA ALA A 381 -8.84 -3.65 33.64
C ALA A 381 -8.14 -4.93 33.15
N ILE A 382 -6.93 -4.76 32.62
CA ILE A 382 -6.07 -5.86 32.15
C ILE A 382 -6.04 -6.99 33.19
N ASP A 383 -6.51 -8.18 32.79
CA ASP A 383 -6.49 -9.34 33.67
C ASP A 383 -5.06 -9.90 33.79
N PHE A 384 -4.37 -9.48 34.85
CA PHE A 384 -3.04 -9.95 35.17
C PHE A 384 -3.03 -11.38 35.73
N ALA A 385 -4.15 -12.06 35.95
CA ALA A 385 -4.14 -13.48 36.32
C ALA A 385 -3.73 -14.40 35.15
N VAL A 386 -3.95 -13.94 33.91
CA VAL A 386 -3.68 -14.68 32.68
C VAL A 386 -2.46 -14.09 31.95
N LEU A 387 -1.70 -14.96 31.28
CA LEU A 387 -0.59 -14.54 30.41
C LEU A 387 -1.07 -13.59 29.30
N PRO A 388 -0.33 -12.52 28.97
CA PRO A 388 -0.71 -11.52 27.99
C PRO A 388 -1.16 -12.09 26.63
N GLU A 389 -0.46 -13.08 26.10
CA GLU A 389 -0.77 -13.75 24.82
C GLU A 389 -2.02 -14.65 24.86
N ASN A 390 -2.48 -15.03 26.06
CA ASN A 390 -3.62 -15.92 26.27
C ASN A 390 -4.87 -15.18 26.77
N ARG A 391 -4.79 -13.86 26.97
CA ARG A 391 -5.95 -13.03 27.33
C ARG A 391 -7.01 -13.04 26.21
N PRO A 392 -8.27 -12.72 26.51
CA PRO A 392 -9.27 -12.53 25.46
C PRO A 392 -9.07 -11.21 24.72
N GLY A 393 -9.51 -11.17 23.46
CA GLY A 393 -9.66 -9.93 22.69
C GLY A 393 -8.42 -9.50 21.89
N MET A 394 -8.41 -8.22 21.52
CA MET A 394 -7.44 -7.66 20.57
C MET A 394 -6.02 -7.57 21.15
N ALA A 395 -5.87 -7.20 22.43
CA ALA A 395 -4.57 -7.09 23.08
C ALA A 395 -3.73 -8.38 22.95
N ALA A 396 -4.30 -9.55 23.24
CA ALA A 396 -3.59 -10.82 23.14
C ALA A 396 -3.18 -11.17 21.72
N LYS A 397 -4.04 -10.88 20.74
CA LYS A 397 -3.73 -11.07 19.32
C LYS A 397 -2.57 -10.20 18.87
N LEU A 398 -2.51 -8.94 19.34
CA LEU A 398 -1.38 -8.05 19.09
C LEU A 398 -0.10 -8.53 19.78
N VAL A 399 -0.17 -9.06 21.00
CA VAL A 399 1.01 -9.66 21.66
C VAL A 399 1.53 -10.85 20.86
N ARG A 400 0.65 -11.70 20.32
CA ARG A 400 1.04 -12.83 19.44
C ARG A 400 1.62 -12.35 18.11
N LEU A 401 1.03 -11.31 17.52
CA LEU A 401 1.51 -10.69 16.29
C LEU A 401 2.90 -10.06 16.48
N MET A 402 3.16 -9.42 17.61
CA MET A 402 4.48 -8.86 17.97
C MET A 402 5.56 -9.94 18.12
N ARG A 403 5.18 -11.20 18.34
CA ARG A 403 6.13 -12.33 18.41
C ARG A 403 6.41 -12.97 17.05
N SER A 404 5.70 -12.59 15.99
CA SER A 404 5.96 -13.14 14.66
C SER A 404 7.33 -12.69 14.17
N PRO A 405 8.15 -13.59 13.59
CA PRO A 405 9.44 -13.20 13.05
C PRO A 405 9.22 -12.27 11.86
N ASP A 406 9.78 -11.06 11.92
CA ASP A 406 9.83 -10.16 10.76
C ASP A 406 10.61 -10.86 9.64
N SER A 407 9.88 -11.27 8.60
CA SER A 407 10.41 -11.97 7.44
C SER A 407 9.99 -11.19 6.21
N GLY A 408 10.92 -10.43 5.62
CA GLY A 408 10.66 -9.65 4.42
C GLY A 408 10.76 -8.13 4.61
N PRO A 409 10.20 -7.33 3.69
CA PRO A 409 10.36 -5.87 3.68
C PRO A 409 9.43 -5.14 4.67
N PHE A 410 8.52 -5.84 5.34
CA PHE A 410 7.48 -5.26 6.19
C PHE A 410 7.70 -5.65 7.67
N PRO A 411 8.08 -4.72 8.56
CA PRO A 411 8.41 -5.04 9.95
C PRO A 411 7.14 -5.05 10.83
N VAL A 412 6.19 -5.94 10.54
CA VAL A 412 4.87 -5.99 11.21
C VAL A 412 5.02 -6.20 12.72
N SER A 413 5.93 -7.06 13.17
CA SER A 413 6.10 -7.31 14.60
C SER A 413 6.63 -6.08 15.33
N THR A 414 7.60 -5.38 14.71
CA THR A 414 8.16 -4.15 15.24
C THR A 414 7.10 -3.04 15.33
N ILE A 415 6.31 -2.83 14.26
CA ILE A 415 5.25 -1.82 14.23
C ILE A 415 4.13 -2.18 15.23
N THR A 416 3.89 -3.47 15.46
CA THR A 416 2.92 -3.92 16.48
C THR A 416 3.36 -3.49 17.87
N GLY A 417 4.65 -3.66 18.18
CA GLY A 417 5.23 -3.16 19.43
C GLY A 417 5.11 -1.64 19.55
N ASP A 418 5.37 -0.89 18.47
CA ASP A 418 5.20 0.57 18.48
C ASP A 418 3.75 0.99 18.76
N LEU A 419 2.77 0.30 18.17
CA LEU A 419 1.36 0.56 18.41
C LEU A 419 0.98 0.28 19.86
N LEU A 420 1.40 -0.86 20.42
CA LEU A 420 1.14 -1.22 21.81
C LEU A 420 1.78 -0.23 22.79
N LEU A 421 3.02 0.20 22.53
CA LEU A 421 3.73 1.19 23.33
C LEU A 421 3.06 2.58 23.24
N ALA A 422 2.68 3.00 22.03
CA ALA A 422 1.98 4.27 21.81
C ALA A 422 0.62 4.31 22.53
N LEU A 423 -0.13 3.19 22.52
CA LEU A 423 -1.39 3.06 23.25
C LEU A 423 -1.22 3.21 24.77
N LEU A 424 -0.08 2.75 25.30
CA LEU A 424 0.30 2.91 26.71
C LEU A 424 0.98 4.25 27.02
N GLY A 425 0.88 5.22 26.11
CA GLY A 425 1.40 6.57 26.32
C GLY A 425 2.92 6.67 26.26
N ASN A 426 3.58 5.73 25.57
CA ASN A 426 5.03 5.59 25.49
C ASN A 426 5.70 5.34 26.86
N ASP A 427 4.97 4.80 27.83
CA ASP A 427 5.51 4.38 29.12
C ASP A 427 6.05 2.94 29.02
N ILE A 428 7.37 2.81 28.97
CA ILE A 428 8.08 1.52 28.91
C ILE A 428 7.75 0.64 30.12
N ARG A 429 7.51 1.23 31.30
CA ARG A 429 7.17 0.46 32.51
C ARG A 429 5.81 -0.19 32.36
N GLN A 430 4.79 0.59 31.98
CA GLN A 430 3.44 0.06 31.74
C GLN A 430 3.44 -0.96 30.61
N PHE A 431 4.25 -0.73 29.57
CA PHE A 431 4.42 -1.68 28.47
C PHE A 431 4.95 -3.03 28.93
N ILE A 432 6.05 -3.04 29.71
CA ILE A 432 6.62 -4.30 30.23
C ILE A 432 5.65 -5.01 31.18
N LEU A 433 4.98 -4.28 32.08
CA LEU A 433 4.02 -4.88 33.01
C LEU A 433 2.80 -5.46 32.28
N THR A 434 2.34 -4.81 31.21
CA THR A 434 1.15 -5.22 30.46
C THR A 434 1.43 -6.36 29.48
N VAL A 435 2.54 -6.27 28.75
CA VAL A 435 2.88 -7.18 27.65
C VAL A 435 3.80 -8.32 28.10
N GLY A 436 4.59 -8.12 29.16
CA GLY A 436 5.63 -9.04 29.62
C GLY A 436 6.92 -8.90 28.82
N TYR A 437 8.07 -8.80 29.49
CA TYR A 437 9.38 -8.71 28.85
C TYR A 437 9.68 -9.91 27.95
N GLY A 438 9.23 -11.12 28.29
CA GLY A 438 9.40 -12.30 27.46
C GLY A 438 8.77 -12.15 26.06
N ASN A 439 7.62 -11.50 25.99
CA ASN A 439 6.96 -11.18 24.72
C ASN A 439 7.61 -9.98 24.04
N ALA A 440 8.02 -8.97 24.80
CA ALA A 440 8.54 -7.69 24.30
C ALA A 440 10.04 -7.70 23.95
N ALA A 441 10.81 -8.71 24.35
CA ALA A 441 12.27 -8.70 24.23
C ALA A 441 12.77 -8.47 22.79
N GLY A 442 12.17 -9.16 21.80
CA GLY A 442 12.52 -8.98 20.39
C GLY A 442 12.30 -7.55 19.91
N TYR A 443 11.15 -6.97 20.25
CA TYR A 443 10.81 -5.58 19.95
C TYR A 443 11.77 -4.59 20.63
N MET A 444 12.06 -4.76 21.92
CA MET A 444 12.94 -3.87 22.66
C MET A 444 14.38 -3.88 22.11
N VAL A 445 14.88 -5.06 21.71
CA VAL A 445 16.18 -5.17 21.04
C VAL A 445 16.16 -4.47 19.69
N ALA A 446 15.10 -4.68 18.88
CA ALA A 446 14.97 -4.04 17.57
C ALA A 446 14.91 -2.50 17.65
N ARG A 447 14.22 -1.95 18.67
CA ARG A 447 14.10 -0.51 18.93
C ARG A 447 15.20 0.07 19.83
N GLN A 448 16.15 -0.74 20.28
CA GLN A 448 17.23 -0.35 21.21
C GLN A 448 16.70 0.31 22.50
N ILE A 449 15.59 -0.20 23.03
CA ILE A 449 14.96 0.32 24.25
C ILE A 449 15.62 -0.36 25.46
N GLU A 450 16.16 0.46 26.37
CA GLU A 450 16.72 -0.03 27.64
C GLU A 450 15.63 -0.32 28.67
N ILE A 451 15.88 -1.32 29.52
CA ILE A 451 14.96 -1.69 30.61
C ILE A 451 15.15 -0.71 31.77
N PRO A 452 14.08 -0.05 32.26
CA PRO A 452 14.14 0.81 33.44
C PRO A 452 14.67 0.10 34.69
N ALA A 453 15.53 0.78 35.46
CA ALA A 453 16.22 0.20 36.63
C ALA A 453 15.27 -0.26 37.75
N ASP A 454 14.15 0.43 37.94
CA ASP A 454 13.11 0.08 38.90
C ASP A 454 12.42 -1.25 38.59
N ILE A 455 12.28 -1.61 37.31
CA ILE A 455 11.74 -2.92 36.91
C ILE A 455 12.77 -4.00 37.26
N ILE A 456 14.06 -3.71 37.05
CA ILE A 456 15.15 -4.63 37.43
C ILE A 456 15.17 -4.83 38.95
N GLU A 457 14.91 -3.77 39.72
CA GLU A 457 14.76 -3.84 41.18
C GLU A 457 13.53 -4.65 41.58
N GLN A 458 12.37 -4.42 40.95
CA GLN A 458 11.16 -5.22 41.18
C GLN A 458 11.39 -6.71 40.92
N VAL A 459 12.05 -7.09 39.81
CA VAL A 459 12.43 -8.49 39.53
C VAL A 459 13.27 -9.10 40.65
N ARG A 460 14.15 -8.30 41.26
CA ARG A 460 15.06 -8.76 42.33
C ARG A 460 14.34 -8.89 43.68
N GLU A 461 13.35 -8.04 43.93
CA GLU A 461 12.66 -7.94 45.22
C GLU A 461 11.40 -8.81 45.30
N SER A 462 10.75 -9.13 44.16
CA SER A 462 9.44 -9.76 44.10
C SER A 462 9.43 -11.29 44.25
N SER A 463 10.07 -11.81 45.30
CA SER A 463 9.94 -13.22 45.71
C SER A 463 8.93 -13.43 46.86
N SER A 464 8.20 -12.38 47.27
CA SER A 464 7.47 -12.36 48.55
C SER A 464 6.03 -11.81 48.55
N GLU A 465 5.50 -11.25 47.45
CA GLU A 465 4.11 -10.74 47.38
C GLU A 465 3.32 -11.39 46.21
N SER A 466 2.16 -11.98 46.51
CA SER A 466 1.32 -12.71 45.54
C SER A 466 0.60 -11.83 44.52
N ASP A 467 0.40 -10.55 44.85
CA ASP A 467 -0.41 -9.62 44.04
C ASP A 467 0.47 -8.69 43.17
N ALA A 468 1.79 -8.90 43.16
CA ALA A 468 2.71 -8.17 42.29
C ALA A 468 2.75 -8.80 40.89
N VAL A 469 2.78 -7.96 39.85
CA VAL A 469 2.90 -8.42 38.45
C VAL A 469 4.36 -8.79 38.16
N ASN A 470 4.59 -10.00 37.67
CA ASN A 470 5.87 -10.45 37.18
C ASN A 470 6.20 -9.73 35.86
N PRO A 471 7.26 -8.91 35.78
CA PRO A 471 7.58 -8.14 34.59
C PRO A 471 8.15 -9.00 33.45
N VAL A 472 8.56 -10.25 33.70
CA VAL A 472 8.98 -11.19 32.66
C VAL A 472 7.77 -11.74 31.90
N THR A 473 6.75 -12.19 32.63
CA THR A 473 5.58 -12.87 32.05
C THR A 473 4.38 -11.94 31.84
N GLY A 474 4.35 -10.78 32.50
CA GLY A 474 3.21 -9.84 32.46
C GLY A 474 1.96 -10.35 33.18
N ARG A 475 2.09 -11.36 34.06
CA ARG A 475 1.01 -11.89 34.93
C ARG A 475 1.38 -11.76 36.41
N TYR A 476 0.42 -11.87 37.32
CA TYR A 476 0.67 -11.99 38.75
C TYR A 476 1.57 -13.20 39.05
N TRP A 477 2.40 -13.09 40.08
CA TRP A 477 3.16 -14.22 40.60
C TRP A 477 2.21 -15.30 41.11
N SER A 478 2.21 -16.47 40.48
CA SER A 478 1.49 -17.63 41.02
C SER A 478 2.34 -18.31 42.11
N GLN A 479 1.68 -18.91 43.12
CA GLN A 479 2.36 -19.75 44.11
C GLN A 479 3.03 -20.99 43.47
N ASP A 480 2.56 -21.38 42.29
CA ASP A 480 3.07 -22.51 41.53
C ASP A 480 4.39 -22.19 40.82
N ASP A 481 4.57 -20.95 40.34
CA ASP A 481 5.77 -20.49 39.60
C ASP A 481 7.07 -20.55 40.42
N THR A 482 6.98 -20.46 41.75
CA THR A 482 8.17 -20.47 42.63
C THR A 482 8.54 -21.86 43.13
N ASN A 483 7.61 -22.84 43.10
CA ASN A 483 7.80 -24.11 43.80
C ASN A 483 7.58 -25.37 42.94
N GLN A 484 6.75 -25.35 41.90
CA GLN A 484 6.37 -26.61 41.21
C GLN A 484 7.44 -27.16 40.26
N GLU A 485 8.17 -26.32 39.51
CA GLU A 485 9.20 -26.81 38.58
C GLU A 485 10.42 -27.37 39.31
N LEU A 486 10.88 -26.71 40.38
CA LEU A 486 12.01 -27.17 41.19
C LEU A 486 11.67 -28.38 42.07
N ALA A 487 10.41 -28.54 42.50
CA ALA A 487 9.97 -29.68 43.31
C ALA A 487 9.71 -30.95 42.49
N ASN A 488 9.39 -30.82 41.20
CA ASN A 488 9.12 -31.95 40.31
C ASN A 488 10.37 -32.49 39.59
N MET A 489 11.46 -31.72 39.54
CA MET A 489 12.73 -32.18 38.95
C MET A 489 13.49 -33.09 39.92
N THR A 490 13.93 -34.23 39.40
CA THR A 490 14.90 -35.10 40.11
C THR A 490 16.23 -34.36 40.28
N ASP A 491 17.04 -34.78 41.25
CA ASP A 491 18.32 -34.09 41.52
C ASP A 491 19.28 -34.16 40.32
N GLU A 492 19.25 -35.27 39.56
CA GLU A 492 19.98 -35.40 38.28
C GLU A 492 19.48 -34.43 37.19
N GLU A 493 18.18 -34.12 37.15
CA GLU A 493 17.63 -33.15 36.20
C GLU A 493 18.01 -31.72 36.58
N LYS A 494 18.04 -31.41 37.88
CA LYS A 494 18.53 -30.13 38.38
C LYS A 494 19.99 -29.91 38.01
N GLU A 495 20.84 -30.93 38.13
CA GLU A 495 22.24 -30.87 37.70
C GLU A 495 22.38 -30.63 36.20
N ARG A 496 21.64 -31.38 35.37
CA ARG A 496 21.67 -31.19 33.91
C ARG A 496 21.19 -29.79 33.50
N GLU A 497 20.17 -29.26 34.16
CA GLU A 497 19.68 -27.91 33.87
C GLU A 497 20.66 -26.83 34.36
N ALA A 498 21.34 -27.05 35.50
CA ALA A 498 22.43 -26.21 35.99
C ALA A 498 23.63 -26.18 35.02
N GLU A 499 24.01 -27.32 34.44
CA GLU A 499 25.04 -27.41 33.40
C GLU A 499 24.64 -26.64 32.14
N ARG A 500 23.39 -26.79 31.68
CA ARG A 500 22.87 -26.03 30.54
C ARG A 500 22.91 -24.53 30.79
N LEU A 501 22.47 -24.08 31.97
CA LEU A 501 22.51 -22.67 32.37
C LEU A 501 23.95 -22.16 32.44
N PHE A 502 24.89 -22.95 32.97
CA PHE A 502 26.31 -22.59 33.01
C PHE A 502 26.85 -22.32 31.60
N VAL A 503 26.57 -23.21 30.65
CA VAL A 503 26.99 -23.07 29.25
C VAL A 503 26.31 -21.87 28.58
N LEU A 504 25.03 -21.62 28.87
CA LEU A 504 24.28 -20.50 28.30
C LEU A 504 24.87 -19.15 28.75
N PHE A 505 25.18 -19.00 30.04
CA PHE A 505 25.85 -17.80 30.57
C PHE A 505 27.27 -17.62 30.01
N GLU A 506 28.01 -18.70 29.79
CA GLU A 506 29.33 -18.64 29.16
C GLU A 506 29.25 -18.15 27.71
N ARG A 507 28.26 -18.64 26.95
CA ARG A 507 27.99 -18.21 25.58
C ARG A 507 27.54 -16.75 25.53
N LEU A 508 26.64 -16.34 26.42
CA LEU A 508 26.17 -14.95 26.55
C LEU A 508 27.34 -13.99 26.81
N ASN A 509 28.22 -14.33 27.76
CA ASN A 509 29.41 -13.55 28.08
C ASN A 509 30.43 -13.51 26.91
N LYS A 510 30.51 -14.57 26.11
CA LYS A 510 31.33 -14.61 24.87
C LYS A 510 30.76 -13.76 23.75
N THR A 511 29.44 -13.61 23.65
CA THR A 511 28.78 -12.76 22.64
C THR A 511 28.87 -11.26 22.93
N GLY A 512 29.27 -10.86 24.14
CA GLY A 512 29.67 -9.48 24.45
C GLY A 512 28.54 -8.46 24.64
N ILE A 513 27.28 -8.87 24.53
CA ILE A 513 26.10 -7.98 24.62
C ILE A 513 25.80 -7.59 26.09
N ILE A 514 26.07 -8.48 27.05
CA ILE A 514 25.93 -8.24 28.50
C ILE A 514 27.07 -8.96 29.22
N LYS A 515 27.79 -8.27 30.15
CA LYS A 515 28.77 -8.91 31.05
C LYS A 515 28.13 -9.10 32.42
N THR A 516 27.69 -10.31 32.72
CA THR A 516 27.11 -10.67 34.02
C THR A 516 27.90 -11.80 34.65
N ALA A 517 28.14 -11.70 35.97
CA ALA A 517 28.75 -12.78 36.73
C ALA A 517 27.87 -14.03 36.60
N ASN A 518 28.48 -15.18 36.27
CA ASN A 518 27.73 -16.43 36.13
C ASN A 518 27.18 -16.81 37.51
N PRO A 519 25.84 -16.88 37.70
CA PRO A 519 25.23 -17.10 39.00
C PRO A 519 25.58 -18.48 39.59
N VAL A 520 25.80 -19.50 38.74
CA VAL A 520 26.23 -20.84 39.18
C VAL A 520 27.63 -20.78 39.78
N ARG A 521 28.53 -20.01 39.16
CA ARG A 521 29.89 -19.82 39.65
C ARG A 521 29.93 -18.99 40.93
N ALA A 522 29.13 -17.94 41.03
CA ALA A 522 29.00 -17.13 42.24
C ALA A 522 28.39 -17.93 43.41
N ALA A 523 27.45 -18.83 43.14
CA ALA A 523 26.88 -19.75 44.14
C ALA A 523 27.92 -20.79 44.62
N ALA A 524 28.74 -21.33 43.71
CA ALA A 524 29.85 -22.22 44.06
C ALA A 524 30.93 -21.50 44.89
N GLU A 525 31.31 -20.28 44.49
CA GLU A 525 32.32 -19.47 45.19
C GLU A 525 31.83 -18.94 46.56
N SER A 526 30.51 -18.82 46.77
CA SER A 526 29.91 -18.41 48.06
C SER A 526 29.62 -19.57 49.02
N GLY A 527 29.98 -20.80 48.65
CA GLY A 527 29.82 -21.98 49.50
C GLY A 527 28.36 -22.41 49.72
N ARG A 528 27.45 -22.03 48.81
CA ARG A 528 26.04 -22.47 48.79
C ARG A 528 25.82 -23.75 47.96
N PHE A 529 26.89 -24.38 47.50
CA PHE A 529 26.86 -25.72 46.90
C PHE A 529 26.96 -26.76 48.02
N GLU A 530 25.91 -27.55 48.22
CA GLU A 530 26.05 -28.87 48.84
C GLU A 530 26.28 -29.87 47.71
N GLU A 531 27.51 -30.40 47.61
CA GLU A 531 27.76 -31.61 46.83
C GLU A 531 27.05 -32.75 47.58
N LEU A 532 26.07 -33.38 46.95
CA LEU A 532 25.43 -34.57 47.52
C LEU A 532 26.44 -35.72 47.46
N ASP A 533 26.60 -36.43 48.58
CA ASP A 533 27.48 -37.60 48.64
C ASP A 533 27.07 -38.63 47.57
N ASP A 534 28.03 -39.03 46.74
CA ASP A 534 27.88 -40.11 45.76
C ASP A 534 27.35 -41.37 46.47
N CYS A 535 26.05 -41.64 46.31
CA CYS A 535 25.46 -42.87 46.80
C CYS A 535 25.91 -44.03 45.89
N ASN A 536 26.79 -44.89 46.43
CA ASN A 536 27.21 -46.17 45.84
C ASN A 536 26.05 -47.07 45.41
#